data_AF-A0AAC9ILC0-F1
#
_entry.id   AF-A0AAC9ILC0-F1
#
_cell.length_a   1.000
_cell.length_b   1.000
_cell.length_c   1.000
_cell.angle_alpha   90.00
_cell.angle_beta   90.00
_cell.angle_gamma   90.00
#
_symmetry.space_group_name_H-M   'P 1'
#
loop_
_entity.id
_entity.type
_entity.pdbx_description
1 polymer ?
#
loop_
_entity_poly.entity_id
_entity_poly.type
_entity_poly.pdbx_seq_one_letter_code
_entity_poly.pdbx_strand_id
1 'polypeptide(L)'
;MKKFLLVLFVLIVALFGCSNQSVSKNLKSGENDLKEEPRKEQEPQKKHDISSEDKKIIKSIKNKDYEQVIKKTRNLNNEFQKDYYFIASAYKKLEQLKDAEVILDNYDTYAYVDAMLDKVKYKKSHEDLEFLQTKENNKKNIDALQKDKNDQLEENFKEAETRERNKAIQERTNNPQSVSGGMTKEEVLIEGWGRPEKINKTQTVDHTLEQWVYKGNKYLYFENGILTTISN
;
A
#
# COMPACT_ATOMS: atom_id res chain seq x y z
N MET A 1 20.75 32.26 27.63
CA MET A 1 20.19 30.91 27.87
C MET A 1 20.15 30.16 26.55
N LYS A 2 21.13 29.28 26.32
CA LYS A 2 21.25 28.48 25.08
C LYS A 2 20.47 27.18 25.29
N LYS A 3 19.50 26.87 24.43
CA LYS A 3 18.83 25.57 24.42
C LYS A 3 19.29 24.75 23.21
N PHE A 4 19.77 23.57 23.57
CA PHE A 4 20.41 22.52 22.82
C PHE A 4 19.67 22.07 21.55
N LEU A 5 20.41 21.93 20.45
CA LEU A 5 20.09 21.00 19.35
C LEU A 5 20.53 19.59 19.80
N LEU A 6 19.60 18.64 19.78
CA LEU A 6 19.89 17.20 19.89
C LEU A 6 19.70 16.59 18.49
N VAL A 7 20.81 16.38 17.79
CA VAL A 7 20.85 15.56 16.57
C VAL A 7 21.18 14.14 17.02
N LEU A 8 20.20 13.24 16.94
CA LEU A 8 20.38 11.82 17.26
C LEU A 8 20.94 11.10 16.02
N PHE A 9 22.24 10.81 16.06
CA PHE A 9 22.93 9.95 15.10
C PHE A 9 22.52 8.49 15.38
N VAL A 10 21.74 7.87 14.50
CA VAL A 10 21.47 6.42 14.56
C VAL A 10 22.58 5.71 13.77
N LEU A 11 23.54 5.15 14.51
CA LEU A 11 24.56 4.23 14.04
C LEU A 11 23.91 2.89 13.67
N ILE A 12 23.77 2.60 12.38
CA ILE A 12 23.42 1.28 11.87
C ILE A 12 24.71 0.43 11.88
N VAL A 13 24.82 -0.46 12.87
CA VAL A 13 25.84 -1.52 12.89
C VAL A 13 25.37 -2.63 11.96
N ALA A 14 25.90 -2.66 10.73
CA ALA A 14 25.79 -3.81 9.85
C ALA A 14 26.78 -4.89 10.32
N LEU A 15 26.29 -5.92 11.00
CA LEU A 15 27.04 -7.17 11.16
C LEU A 15 26.94 -7.96 9.86
N PHE A 16 27.86 -7.66 8.94
CA PHE A 16 28.20 -8.56 7.85
C PHE A 16 28.92 -9.77 8.43
N GLY A 17 28.22 -10.91 8.44
CA GLY A 17 28.84 -12.22 8.63
C GLY A 17 29.71 -12.54 7.41
N CYS A 18 31.02 -12.66 7.65
CA CYS A 18 31.98 -13.17 6.69
C CYS A 18 31.65 -14.62 6.28
N SER A 19 31.72 -14.93 4.99
CA SER A 19 32.27 -16.22 4.54
C SER A 19 32.84 -16.13 3.12
N ASN A 20 34.18 -16.06 3.09
CA ASN A 20 35.13 -16.59 2.11
C ASN A 20 34.84 -16.59 0.59
N GLN A 21 35.43 -15.57 -0.04
CA GLN A 21 36.40 -15.63 -1.14
C GLN A 21 36.70 -16.99 -1.82
N SER A 22 36.47 -17.04 -3.14
CA SER A 22 37.51 -17.45 -4.09
C SER A 22 37.40 -16.63 -5.38
N VAL A 23 38.56 -16.21 -5.86
CA VAL A 23 38.81 -15.30 -6.97
C VAL A 23 38.97 -16.10 -8.26
N SER A 24 38.39 -15.62 -9.36
CA SER A 24 38.99 -15.71 -10.70
C SER A 24 38.25 -14.83 -11.70
N LYS A 25 38.91 -13.76 -12.17
CA LYS A 25 38.54 -13.00 -13.37
C LYS A 25 39.01 -13.79 -14.59
N ASN A 26 38.17 -13.96 -15.62
CA ASN A 26 38.66 -13.74 -16.98
C ASN A 26 37.57 -13.45 -18.05
N LEU A 27 37.90 -12.44 -18.86
CA LEU A 27 37.56 -12.17 -20.27
C LEU A 27 36.10 -12.05 -20.76
N LYS A 28 35.84 -10.87 -21.36
CA LYS A 28 34.71 -10.51 -22.22
C LYS A 28 34.73 -11.29 -23.55
N SER A 29 33.57 -11.72 -24.05
CA SER A 29 33.16 -11.60 -25.46
C SER A 29 31.70 -12.07 -25.65
N GLY A 30 30.92 -11.36 -26.47
CA GLY A 30 29.91 -11.95 -27.36
C GLY A 30 28.55 -12.35 -26.80
N GLU A 31 27.57 -11.45 -26.97
CA GLU A 31 26.32 -11.67 -27.73
C GLU A 31 25.32 -12.77 -27.32
N ASN A 32 24.13 -12.30 -26.93
CA ASN A 32 22.78 -12.88 -27.06
C ASN A 32 22.55 -14.34 -26.63
N ASP A 33 22.02 -14.51 -25.41
CA ASP A 33 21.05 -15.56 -25.13
C ASP A 33 20.03 -15.09 -24.09
N LEU A 34 18.76 -15.08 -24.50
CA LEU A 34 17.59 -14.86 -23.66
C LEU A 34 17.57 -15.95 -22.56
N LYS A 35 18.01 -15.60 -21.34
CA LYS A 35 17.83 -16.47 -20.18
C LYS A 35 16.40 -16.34 -19.69
N GLU A 36 15.60 -17.35 -20.00
CA GLU A 36 14.35 -17.65 -19.29
C GLU A 36 14.60 -17.61 -17.78
N GLU A 37 13.76 -16.87 -17.06
CA GLU A 37 13.69 -16.98 -15.60
C GLU A 37 13.37 -18.44 -15.21
N PRO A 38 13.93 -18.97 -14.12
CA PRO A 38 13.64 -20.32 -13.69
C PRO A 38 12.14 -20.44 -13.37
N ARG A 39 11.44 -21.24 -14.17
CA ARG A 39 10.06 -21.69 -13.93
C ARG A 39 9.99 -22.24 -12.50
N LYS A 40 9.24 -21.57 -11.61
CA LYS A 40 8.90 -22.08 -10.28
C LYS A 40 8.43 -23.53 -10.43
N GLU A 41 9.20 -24.48 -9.94
CA GLU A 41 8.81 -25.88 -9.89
C GLU A 41 7.50 -25.97 -9.08
N GLN A 42 6.41 -26.35 -9.76
CA GLN A 42 5.14 -26.62 -9.11
C GLN A 42 5.33 -27.88 -8.27
N GLU A 43 5.21 -27.77 -6.94
CA GLU A 43 5.17 -28.95 -6.06
C GLU A 43 4.13 -29.94 -6.60
N PRO A 44 4.45 -31.26 -6.67
CA PRO A 44 3.51 -32.25 -7.16
C PRO A 44 2.24 -32.22 -6.32
N GLN A 45 1.09 -31.96 -6.98
CA GLN A 45 -0.19 -31.81 -6.30
C GLN A 45 -0.55 -33.10 -5.55
N LYS A 46 -0.63 -33.02 -4.21
CA LYS A 46 -1.01 -34.16 -3.37
C LYS A 46 -2.45 -34.60 -3.67
N LYS A 47 -2.65 -35.89 -3.91
CA LYS A 47 -3.95 -36.52 -4.15
C LYS A 47 -4.25 -37.53 -3.03
N HIS A 48 -5.54 -37.69 -2.72
CA HIS A 48 -6.04 -38.65 -1.73
C HIS A 48 -7.35 -39.25 -2.22
N ASP A 49 -7.56 -40.54 -1.99
CA ASP A 49 -8.80 -41.22 -2.36
C ASP A 49 -9.87 -40.95 -1.30
N ILE A 50 -11.03 -40.48 -1.74
CA ILE A 50 -12.11 -40.03 -0.85
C ILE A 50 -12.80 -41.22 -0.17
N SER A 51 -12.69 -41.30 1.16
CA SER A 51 -13.35 -42.32 1.97
C SER A 51 -14.86 -42.06 2.16
N SER A 52 -15.58 -43.03 2.73
CA SER A 52 -17.00 -42.86 3.07
C SER A 52 -17.23 -41.79 4.15
N GLU A 53 -16.27 -41.60 5.06
CA GLU A 53 -16.35 -40.55 6.09
C GLU A 53 -16.11 -39.17 5.47
N ASP A 54 -15.15 -39.07 4.56
CA ASP A 54 -14.85 -37.82 3.85
C ASP A 54 -16.07 -37.33 3.04
N LYS A 55 -16.80 -38.25 2.39
CA LYS A 55 -18.06 -37.92 1.69
C LYS A 55 -19.10 -37.32 2.65
N LYS A 56 -19.19 -37.81 3.89
CA LYS A 56 -20.11 -37.22 4.90
C LYS A 56 -19.68 -35.82 5.28
N ILE A 57 -18.37 -35.60 5.51
CA ILE A 57 -17.83 -34.29 5.85
C ILE A 57 -18.07 -33.30 4.71
N ILE A 58 -17.79 -33.69 3.46
CA ILE A 58 -18.04 -32.88 2.25
C ILE A 58 -19.52 -32.49 2.19
N LYS A 59 -20.43 -33.44 2.40
CA LYS A 59 -21.88 -33.16 2.43
C LYS A 59 -22.25 -32.16 3.54
N SER A 60 -21.71 -32.31 4.74
CA SER A 60 -21.92 -31.36 5.84
C SER A 60 -21.41 -29.95 5.50
N ILE A 61 -20.25 -29.81 4.85
CA ILE A 61 -19.77 -28.50 4.38
C ILE A 61 -20.73 -27.89 3.36
N LYS A 62 -21.20 -28.68 2.38
CA LYS A 62 -22.17 -28.23 1.36
C LYS A 62 -23.50 -27.80 1.98
N ASN A 63 -23.91 -28.46 3.06
CA ASN A 63 -25.11 -28.13 3.83
C ASN A 63 -24.89 -26.97 4.83
N LYS A 64 -23.71 -26.34 4.83
CA LYS A 64 -23.33 -25.26 5.75
C LYS A 64 -23.25 -25.65 7.23
N ASP A 65 -23.08 -26.94 7.55
CA ASP A 65 -22.90 -27.45 8.91
C ASP A 65 -21.47 -27.21 9.45
N TYR A 66 -20.92 -26.01 9.21
CA TYR A 66 -19.50 -25.70 9.41
C TYR A 66 -19.05 -25.89 10.86
N GLU A 67 -19.87 -25.51 11.83
CA GLU A 67 -19.53 -25.67 13.26
C GLU A 67 -19.31 -27.13 13.64
N GLN A 68 -20.13 -28.04 13.12
CA GLN A 68 -20.00 -29.46 13.39
C GLN A 68 -18.71 -30.01 12.74
N VAL A 69 -18.44 -29.61 11.49
CA VAL A 69 -17.22 -30.00 10.78
C VAL A 69 -15.98 -29.54 11.53
N ILE A 70 -15.92 -28.25 11.89
CA ILE A 70 -14.80 -27.65 12.63
C ILE A 70 -14.53 -28.41 13.93
N LYS A 71 -15.58 -28.72 14.72
CA LYS A 71 -15.45 -29.49 15.96
C LYS A 71 -14.86 -30.88 15.74
N LYS A 72 -15.29 -31.58 14.68
CA LYS A 72 -14.83 -32.93 14.35
C LYS A 72 -13.39 -32.94 13.83
N THR A 73 -12.97 -31.90 13.09
CA THR A 73 -11.72 -31.92 12.34
C THR A 73 -10.56 -31.15 12.99
N ARG A 74 -10.84 -30.24 13.93
CA ARG A 74 -9.82 -29.38 14.57
C ARG A 74 -8.65 -30.16 15.20
N ASN A 75 -8.94 -31.27 15.87
CA ASN A 75 -7.97 -32.05 16.65
C ASN A 75 -7.44 -33.28 15.89
N LEU A 76 -7.75 -33.40 14.60
CA LEU A 76 -7.25 -34.52 13.80
C LEU A 76 -5.78 -34.32 13.45
N ASN A 77 -5.01 -35.41 13.60
CA ASN A 77 -3.61 -35.49 13.17
C ASN A 77 -3.48 -35.87 11.68
N ASN A 78 -4.56 -36.36 11.07
CA ASN A 78 -4.60 -36.68 9.65
C ASN A 78 -4.53 -35.38 8.83
N GLU A 79 -3.45 -35.21 8.06
CA GLU A 79 -3.23 -34.00 7.25
C GLU A 79 -4.35 -33.75 6.23
N PHE A 80 -4.86 -34.79 5.58
CA PHE A 80 -5.94 -34.69 4.59
C PHE A 80 -7.23 -34.19 5.25
N GLN A 81 -7.64 -34.79 6.37
CA GLN A 81 -8.88 -34.40 7.04
C GLN A 81 -8.78 -33.02 7.72
N LYS A 82 -7.56 -32.54 7.97
CA LYS A 82 -7.32 -31.18 8.47
C LYS A 82 -7.63 -30.10 7.43
N ASP A 83 -7.60 -30.43 6.14
CA ASP A 83 -8.04 -29.50 5.09
C ASP A 83 -9.53 -29.14 5.25
N TYR A 84 -10.37 -30.08 5.69
CA TYR A 84 -11.77 -29.79 5.99
C TYR A 84 -11.94 -28.80 7.14
N TYR A 85 -11.05 -28.82 8.14
CA TYR A 85 -11.05 -27.80 9.20
C TYR A 85 -10.79 -26.42 8.61
N PHE A 86 -9.80 -26.30 7.72
CA PHE A 86 -9.45 -25.03 7.10
C PHE A 86 -10.57 -24.49 6.21
N ILE A 87 -11.11 -25.32 5.31
CA ILE A 87 -12.19 -24.94 4.40
C ILE A 87 -13.46 -24.57 5.17
N ALA A 88 -13.89 -25.39 6.14
CA ALA A 88 -15.10 -25.10 6.91
C ALA A 88 -14.96 -23.83 7.75
N SER A 89 -13.79 -23.56 8.31
CA SER A 89 -13.54 -22.32 9.07
C SER A 89 -13.57 -21.09 8.18
N ALA A 90 -12.97 -21.16 6.98
CA ALA A 90 -13.03 -20.11 5.98
C ALA A 90 -14.49 -19.82 5.57
N TYR A 91 -15.26 -20.87 5.26
CA TYR A 91 -16.65 -20.72 4.80
C TYR A 91 -17.58 -20.22 5.89
N LYS A 92 -17.39 -20.69 7.13
CA LYS A 92 -18.10 -20.14 8.28
C LYS A 92 -17.85 -18.64 8.43
N LYS A 93 -16.60 -18.20 8.24
CA LYS A 93 -16.25 -16.78 8.35
C LYS A 93 -16.85 -15.97 7.20
N LEU A 94 -16.86 -16.49 5.97
CA LEU A 94 -17.54 -15.86 4.83
C LEU A 94 -19.06 -15.76 5.02
N GLU A 95 -19.70 -16.73 5.68
CA GLU A 95 -21.14 -16.66 5.98
C GLU A 95 -21.47 -15.47 6.92
N GLN A 96 -20.51 -15.00 7.73
CA GLN A 96 -20.69 -13.79 8.54
C GLN A 96 -20.71 -12.51 7.70
N LEU A 97 -20.13 -12.55 6.50
CA LEU A 97 -20.14 -11.46 5.52
C LEU A 97 -21.24 -11.63 4.48
N LYS A 98 -22.18 -12.55 4.70
CA LYS A 98 -23.29 -12.75 3.77
C LYS A 98 -24.05 -11.42 3.63
N ASP A 99 -24.19 -10.98 2.39
CA ASP A 99 -24.85 -9.71 2.02
C ASP A 99 -24.13 -8.44 2.52
N ALA A 100 -22.92 -8.57 3.10
CA ALA A 100 -22.10 -7.45 3.50
C ALA A 100 -21.34 -6.86 2.30
N GLU A 101 -21.17 -5.54 2.31
CA GLU A 101 -20.32 -4.86 1.33
C GLU A 101 -18.83 -5.17 1.58
N VAL A 102 -18.06 -5.14 0.49
CA VAL A 102 -16.60 -5.29 0.53
C VAL A 102 -15.99 -3.95 0.96
N ILE A 103 -15.87 -3.75 2.28
CA ILE A 103 -15.33 -2.53 2.90
C ILE A 103 -14.16 -2.83 3.84
N LEU A 104 -13.35 -1.82 4.15
CA LEU A 104 -12.12 -1.95 4.95
C LEU A 104 -12.35 -2.60 6.32
N ASP A 105 -13.49 -2.34 6.95
CA ASP A 105 -13.87 -2.93 8.25
C ASP A 105 -13.92 -4.47 8.20
N ASN A 106 -14.14 -5.05 7.02
CA ASN A 106 -14.20 -6.49 6.80
C ASN A 106 -12.85 -7.10 6.38
N TYR A 107 -11.78 -6.30 6.28
CA TYR A 107 -10.46 -6.76 5.81
C TYR A 107 -9.93 -7.96 6.59
N ASP A 108 -10.00 -7.91 7.93
CA ASP A 108 -9.52 -8.98 8.80
C ASP A 108 -10.25 -10.30 8.55
N THR A 109 -11.51 -10.22 8.15
CA THR A 109 -12.28 -11.40 7.77
C THR A 109 -11.77 -12.01 6.47
N TYR A 110 -11.60 -11.21 5.41
CA TYR A 110 -11.07 -11.71 4.15
C TYR A 110 -9.63 -12.23 4.30
N ALA A 111 -8.79 -11.56 5.09
CA ALA A 111 -7.43 -12.00 5.40
C ALA A 111 -7.41 -13.33 6.17
N TYR A 112 -8.33 -13.52 7.13
CA TYR A 112 -8.50 -14.79 7.81
C TYR A 112 -8.89 -15.92 6.84
N VAL A 113 -9.83 -15.65 5.94
CA VAL A 113 -10.29 -16.62 4.93
C VAL A 113 -9.13 -17.04 4.04
N ASP A 114 -8.35 -16.08 3.53
CA ASP A 114 -7.17 -16.36 2.70
C ASP A 114 -6.16 -17.24 3.43
N ALA A 115 -5.80 -16.87 4.66
CA ALA A 115 -4.85 -17.60 5.49
C ALA A 115 -5.32 -19.02 5.84
N MET A 116 -6.62 -19.27 5.90
CA MET A 116 -7.16 -20.61 6.10
C MET A 116 -7.12 -21.41 4.81
N LEU A 117 -7.57 -20.85 3.68
CA LEU A 117 -7.57 -21.53 2.39
C LEU A 117 -6.15 -21.80 1.84
N ASP A 118 -5.16 -20.99 2.23
CA ASP A 118 -3.73 -21.23 1.95
C ASP A 118 -3.19 -22.50 2.60
N LYS A 119 -3.76 -22.93 3.74
CA LYS A 119 -3.30 -24.11 4.47
C LYS A 119 -3.80 -25.43 3.88
N VAL A 120 -4.70 -25.38 2.89
CA VAL A 120 -5.25 -26.58 2.23
C VAL A 120 -4.17 -27.24 1.37
N LYS A 121 -3.79 -28.47 1.74
CA LYS A 121 -2.70 -29.22 1.11
C LYS A 121 -3.16 -30.04 -0.11
N TYR A 122 -4.30 -30.73 0.00
CA TYR A 122 -4.80 -31.68 -0.99
C TYR A 122 -5.81 -31.02 -1.94
N LYS A 123 -5.38 -29.96 -2.61
CA LYS A 123 -6.25 -29.08 -3.41
C LYS A 123 -7.13 -29.83 -4.41
N LYS A 124 -6.53 -30.76 -5.19
CA LYS A 124 -7.25 -31.56 -6.21
C LYS A 124 -8.35 -32.44 -5.60
N SER A 125 -8.12 -32.96 -4.41
CA SER A 125 -9.07 -33.82 -3.71
C SER A 125 -10.27 -33.07 -3.11
N HIS A 126 -10.21 -31.73 -3.08
CA HIS A 126 -11.26 -30.88 -2.50
C HIS A 126 -11.95 -29.99 -3.54
N GLU A 127 -11.77 -30.25 -4.84
CA GLU A 127 -12.38 -29.46 -5.93
C GLU A 127 -13.91 -29.39 -5.82
N ASP A 128 -14.56 -30.46 -5.38
CA ASP A 128 -16.02 -30.54 -5.17
C ASP A 128 -16.55 -29.52 -4.15
N LEU A 129 -15.68 -28.91 -3.36
CA LEU A 129 -16.02 -27.86 -2.40
C LEU A 129 -15.86 -26.45 -2.98
N GLU A 130 -15.33 -26.28 -4.20
CA GLU A 130 -15.18 -24.99 -4.89
C GLU A 130 -14.29 -23.97 -4.13
N PHE A 131 -13.44 -24.45 -3.21
CA PHE A 131 -12.62 -23.57 -2.37
C PHE A 131 -11.55 -22.79 -3.15
N LEU A 132 -11.11 -23.30 -4.30
CA LEU A 132 -10.18 -22.58 -5.18
C LEU A 132 -10.83 -21.34 -5.80
N GLN A 133 -12.08 -21.46 -6.26
CA GLN A 133 -12.84 -20.31 -6.76
C GLN A 133 -13.13 -19.32 -5.62
N THR A 134 -13.47 -19.84 -4.44
CA THR A 134 -13.68 -19.01 -3.25
C THR A 134 -12.42 -18.22 -2.90
N LYS A 135 -11.26 -18.89 -2.92
CA LYS A 135 -9.97 -18.26 -2.66
C LYS A 135 -9.65 -17.15 -3.65
N GLU A 136 -9.87 -17.40 -4.94
CA GLU A 136 -9.64 -16.41 -5.99
C GLU A 136 -10.54 -15.18 -5.81
N ASN A 137 -11.82 -15.38 -5.52
CA ASN A 137 -12.74 -14.28 -5.25
C ASN A 137 -12.35 -13.50 -3.99
N ASN A 138 -11.94 -14.21 -2.93
CA ASN A 138 -11.47 -13.61 -1.69
C ASN A 138 -10.21 -12.76 -1.92
N LYS A 139 -9.28 -13.23 -2.76
CA LYS A 139 -8.08 -12.48 -3.15
C LYS A 139 -8.45 -11.18 -3.85
N LYS A 140 -9.38 -11.19 -4.80
CA LYS A 140 -9.87 -9.97 -5.47
C LYS A 140 -10.44 -8.96 -4.48
N ASN A 141 -11.19 -9.43 -3.48
CA ASN A 141 -11.70 -8.56 -2.41
C ASN A 141 -10.55 -7.95 -1.60
N ILE A 142 -9.55 -8.75 -1.21
CA ILE A 142 -8.36 -8.25 -0.50
C ILE A 142 -7.63 -7.19 -1.34
N ASP A 143 -7.39 -7.47 -2.63
CA ASP A 143 -6.68 -6.56 -3.52
C ASP A 143 -7.44 -5.22 -3.67
N ALA A 144 -8.78 -5.28 -3.79
CA ALA A 144 -9.64 -4.08 -3.82
C ALA A 144 -9.54 -3.29 -2.50
N LEU A 145 -9.64 -3.96 -1.35
CA LEU A 145 -9.53 -3.31 -0.05
C LEU A 145 -8.15 -2.70 0.20
N GLN A 146 -7.07 -3.35 -0.26
CA GLN A 146 -5.73 -2.79 -0.16
C GLN A 146 -5.58 -1.53 -1.02
N LYS A 147 -6.18 -1.54 -2.21
CA LYS A 147 -6.23 -0.33 -3.05
C LYS A 147 -6.97 0.80 -2.35
N ASP A 148 -8.17 0.55 -1.83
CA ASP A 148 -8.97 1.57 -1.13
C ASP A 148 -8.22 2.14 0.09
N LYS A 149 -7.53 1.28 0.85
CA LYS A 149 -6.69 1.71 1.97
C LYS A 149 -5.54 2.62 1.53
N ASN A 150 -4.89 2.29 0.42
CA ASN A 150 -3.80 3.09 -0.11
C ASN A 150 -4.29 4.44 -0.65
N ASP A 151 -5.44 4.46 -1.33
CA ASP A 151 -6.06 5.69 -1.83
C ASP A 151 -6.42 6.62 -0.66
N GLN A 152 -7.03 6.09 0.42
CA GLN A 152 -7.31 6.85 1.65
C GLN A 152 -6.04 7.36 2.34
N LEU A 153 -4.97 6.56 2.35
CA LEU A 153 -3.70 6.97 2.94
C LEU A 153 -3.04 8.10 2.14
N GLU A 154 -3.09 8.02 0.80
CA GLU A 154 -2.58 9.07 -0.08
C GLU A 154 -3.35 10.38 0.07
N GLU A 155 -4.67 10.32 0.16
CA GLU A 155 -5.52 11.49 0.43
C GLU A 155 -5.18 12.12 1.78
N ASN A 156 -5.12 11.33 2.85
CA ASN A 156 -4.74 11.81 4.18
C ASN A 156 -3.35 12.45 4.20
N PHE A 157 -2.39 11.89 3.45
CA PHE A 157 -1.05 12.46 3.32
C PHE A 157 -1.08 13.81 2.61
N LYS A 158 -1.79 13.92 1.48
CA LYS A 158 -1.98 15.19 0.75
C LYS A 158 -2.68 16.25 1.60
N GLU A 159 -3.67 15.86 2.38
CA GLU A 159 -4.35 16.75 3.31
C GLU A 159 -3.42 17.24 4.41
N ALA A 160 -2.61 16.36 4.99
CA ALA A 160 -1.64 16.71 6.02
C ALA A 160 -0.56 17.65 5.47
N GLU A 161 -0.01 17.38 4.29
CA GLU A 161 0.93 18.25 3.59
C GLU A 161 0.31 19.62 3.31
N THR A 162 -0.92 19.65 2.79
CA THR A 162 -1.66 20.90 2.53
C THR A 162 -1.88 21.70 3.81
N ARG A 163 -2.18 21.02 4.93
CA ARG A 163 -2.38 21.65 6.24
C ARG A 163 -1.09 22.28 6.75
N GLU A 164 0.03 21.55 6.73
CA GLU A 164 1.33 22.08 7.16
C GLU A 164 1.81 23.21 6.25
N ARG A 165 1.64 23.07 4.92
CA ARG A 165 1.91 24.13 3.97
C ARG A 165 1.09 25.40 4.28
N ASN A 166 -0.22 25.28 4.45
CA ASN A 166 -1.07 26.44 4.76
C ASN A 166 -0.70 27.09 6.09
N LYS A 167 -0.27 26.32 7.09
CA LYS A 167 0.23 26.82 8.36
C LYS A 167 1.53 27.62 8.18
N ALA A 168 2.48 27.11 7.40
CA ALA A 168 3.71 27.82 7.06
C ALA A 168 3.43 29.14 6.32
N ILE A 169 2.51 29.10 5.35
CA ILE A 169 2.06 30.31 4.63
C ILE A 169 1.43 31.32 5.58
N GLN A 170 0.57 30.88 6.50
CA GLN A 170 -0.09 31.77 7.46
C GLN A 170 0.93 32.40 8.41
N GLU A 171 1.91 31.63 8.89
CA GLU A 171 3.01 32.14 9.71
C GLU A 171 3.80 33.22 8.97
N ARG A 172 4.18 32.98 7.70
CA ARG A 172 4.86 34.00 6.87
C ARG A 172 4.01 35.21 6.57
N THR A 173 2.71 35.02 6.34
CA THR A 173 1.78 36.14 6.13
C THR A 173 1.74 37.07 7.34
N ASN A 174 1.80 36.51 8.55
CA ASN A 174 1.82 37.27 9.80
C ASN A 174 3.20 37.87 10.11
N ASN A 175 4.29 37.24 9.65
CA ASN A 175 5.67 37.69 9.84
C ASN A 175 6.49 37.62 8.53
N PRO A 176 6.25 38.54 7.58
CA PRO A 176 6.89 38.53 6.26
C PRO A 176 8.42 38.62 6.34
N GLN A 177 9.11 37.87 5.49
CA GLN A 177 10.58 37.90 5.37
C GLN A 177 11.03 38.64 4.09
N SER A 178 12.33 38.77 3.85
CA SER A 178 12.82 39.31 2.59
C SER A 178 12.51 38.38 1.41
N VAL A 179 12.26 38.95 0.24
CA VAL A 179 12.15 38.22 -1.03
C VAL A 179 13.22 38.70 -1.99
N SER A 180 13.65 37.84 -2.90
CA SER A 180 14.64 38.16 -3.95
C SER A 180 14.15 37.66 -5.30
N GLY A 181 14.55 38.36 -6.38
CA GLY A 181 14.32 37.88 -7.74
C GLY A 181 14.85 36.45 -7.92
N GLY A 182 14.14 35.65 -8.69
CA GLY A 182 14.42 34.23 -8.91
C GLY A 182 13.66 33.26 -8.01
N MET A 183 13.06 33.74 -6.90
CA MET A 183 12.21 32.90 -6.06
C MET A 183 10.98 32.39 -6.81
N THR A 184 10.63 31.14 -6.60
CA THR A 184 9.37 30.54 -7.03
C THR A 184 8.20 31.10 -6.23
N LYS A 185 6.97 30.93 -6.76
CA LYS A 185 5.74 31.23 -6.02
C LYS A 185 5.67 30.51 -4.68
N GLU A 186 6.16 29.28 -4.60
CA GLU A 186 6.16 28.51 -3.36
C GLU A 186 7.10 29.14 -2.33
N GLU A 187 8.35 29.39 -2.68
CA GLU A 187 9.33 30.04 -1.79
C GLU A 187 8.82 31.39 -1.28
N VAL A 188 8.17 32.20 -2.12
CA VAL A 188 7.56 33.47 -1.67
C VAL A 188 6.45 33.23 -0.64
N LEU A 189 5.65 32.17 -0.79
CA LEU A 189 4.56 31.83 0.12
C LEU A 189 5.06 31.25 1.46
N ILE A 190 6.05 30.36 1.46
CA ILE A 190 6.49 29.63 2.67
C ILE A 190 7.77 30.17 3.32
N GLU A 191 8.56 30.96 2.61
CA GLU A 191 9.82 31.54 3.10
C GLU A 191 9.88 33.07 2.97
N GLY A 192 9.08 33.68 2.07
CA GLY A 192 9.09 35.11 1.76
C GLY A 192 7.97 35.91 2.44
N TRP A 193 7.18 36.62 1.63
CA TRP A 193 6.13 37.54 2.08
C TRP A 193 4.84 36.86 2.55
N GLY A 194 4.68 35.56 2.29
CA GLY A 194 3.44 34.86 2.60
C GLY A 194 2.32 35.19 1.62
N ARG A 195 1.07 35.03 2.06
CA ARG A 195 -0.13 35.13 1.22
C ARG A 195 -0.37 36.58 0.75
N PRO A 196 -0.52 36.83 -0.56
CA PRO A 196 -0.94 38.14 -1.06
C PRO A 196 -2.42 38.39 -0.79
N GLU A 197 -2.82 39.66 -0.78
CA GLU A 197 -4.25 40.05 -0.69
C GLU A 197 -4.99 39.79 -2.00
N LYS A 198 -4.29 39.94 -3.12
CA LYS A 198 -4.85 39.75 -4.46
C LYS A 198 -3.80 39.21 -5.41
N ILE A 199 -4.21 38.32 -6.31
CA ILE A 199 -3.40 37.85 -7.43
C ILE A 199 -4.13 38.22 -8.72
N ASN A 200 -3.50 39.05 -9.56
CA ASN A 200 -3.94 39.29 -10.93
C ASN A 200 -3.12 38.37 -11.84
N LYS A 201 -3.77 37.49 -12.62
CA LYS A 201 -3.11 36.52 -13.50
C LYS A 201 -3.50 36.76 -14.95
N THR A 202 -2.49 36.79 -15.83
CA THR A 202 -2.63 36.83 -17.28
C THR A 202 -1.89 35.64 -17.87
N GLN A 203 -2.56 34.86 -18.71
CA GLN A 203 -1.96 33.73 -19.41
C GLN A 203 -1.99 34.01 -20.91
N THR A 204 -0.83 33.94 -21.56
CA THR A 204 -0.68 34.01 -23.01
C THR A 204 -0.29 32.63 -23.54
N VAL A 205 -0.12 32.52 -24.86
CA VAL A 205 0.31 31.26 -25.51
C VAL A 205 1.67 30.81 -24.99
N ASP A 206 2.59 31.75 -24.76
CA ASP A 206 3.99 31.47 -24.49
C ASP A 206 4.39 31.74 -23.02
N HIS A 207 3.62 32.54 -22.28
CA HIS A 207 3.99 32.97 -20.93
C HIS A 207 2.79 33.06 -19.97
N THR A 208 3.05 32.93 -18.69
CA THR A 208 2.12 33.27 -17.60
C THR A 208 2.70 34.41 -16.79
N LEU A 209 1.96 35.51 -16.69
CA LEU A 209 2.30 36.67 -15.88
C LEU A 209 1.36 36.75 -14.68
N GLU A 210 1.90 36.90 -13.48
CA GLU A 210 1.12 37.11 -12.26
C GLU A 210 1.62 38.36 -11.52
N GLN A 211 0.71 39.20 -11.05
CA GLN A 211 0.99 40.29 -10.13
C GLN A 211 0.32 39.96 -8.79
N TRP A 212 1.13 39.88 -7.75
CA TRP A 212 0.69 39.64 -6.38
C TRP A 212 0.72 40.96 -5.61
N VAL A 213 -0.43 41.35 -5.07
CA VAL A 213 -0.65 42.62 -4.36
C VAL A 213 -0.62 42.36 -2.87
N TYR A 214 0.12 43.19 -2.14
CA TYR A 214 0.22 43.19 -0.69
C TYR A 214 -0.15 44.57 -0.12
N LYS A 215 -0.47 44.59 1.18
CA LYS A 215 -0.74 45.83 1.93
C LYS A 215 0.42 46.82 1.78
N GLY A 216 0.08 48.11 1.76
CA GLY A 216 1.06 49.20 1.75
C GLY A 216 1.67 49.46 0.38
N ASN A 217 0.91 49.27 -0.71
CA ASN A 217 1.33 49.51 -2.10
C ASN A 217 2.55 48.68 -2.53
N LYS A 218 2.65 47.43 -2.04
CA LYS A 218 3.72 46.50 -2.38
C LYS A 218 3.25 45.46 -3.38
N TYR A 219 4.10 45.14 -4.35
CA TYR A 219 3.78 44.24 -5.45
C TYR A 219 4.93 43.29 -5.77
N LEU A 220 4.60 42.05 -6.09
CA LEU A 220 5.51 41.06 -6.66
C LEU A 220 5.01 40.66 -8.04
N TYR A 221 5.91 40.62 -9.02
CA TYR A 221 5.59 40.21 -10.38
C TYR A 221 6.31 38.90 -10.70
N PHE A 222 5.54 37.92 -11.15
CA PHE A 222 6.04 36.62 -11.56
C PHE A 222 5.87 36.43 -13.05
N GLU A 223 6.88 35.84 -13.68
CA GLU A 223 6.81 35.31 -15.03
C GLU A 223 7.06 33.80 -14.97
N ASN A 224 6.15 33.00 -15.53
CA ASN A 224 6.21 31.54 -15.55
C ASN A 224 6.46 30.93 -14.15
N GLY A 225 5.93 31.57 -13.10
CA GLY A 225 6.05 31.13 -11.71
C GLY A 225 7.31 31.56 -10.98
N ILE A 226 8.18 32.37 -11.61
CA ILE A 226 9.43 32.89 -11.05
C ILE A 226 9.31 34.39 -10.80
N LEU A 227 9.72 34.85 -9.62
CA LEU A 227 9.69 36.25 -9.22
C LEU A 227 10.71 37.06 -10.03
N THR A 228 10.24 38.02 -10.84
CA THR A 228 11.08 38.84 -11.70
C THR A 228 11.20 40.27 -11.21
N THR A 229 10.20 40.81 -10.51
CA THR A 229 10.21 42.21 -10.04
C THR A 229 9.56 42.35 -8.67
N ILE A 230 10.19 43.18 -7.83
CA ILE A 230 9.74 43.56 -6.49
C ILE A 230 9.51 45.07 -6.50
N SER A 231 8.32 45.54 -6.12
CA SER A 231 7.94 46.95 -6.08
C SER A 231 7.40 47.30 -4.70
N ASN A 232 7.98 48.34 -4.07
CA ASN A 232 7.75 48.74 -2.68
C ASN A 232 7.51 50.24 -2.56
#